data_AF-A0A7X6X6H6-F1
#
_entry.id   AF-A0A7X6X6H6-F1
#
_cell.length_a   1.000
_cell.length_b   1.000
_cell.length_c   1.000
_cell.angle_alpha   90.00
_cell.angle_beta   90.00
_cell.angle_gamma   90.00
#
_symmetry.space_group_name_H-M   'P 1'
#
loop_
_entity.id
_entity.type
_entity.pdbx_description
1 polymer ?
#
loop_
_entity_poly.entity_id
_entity_poly.type
_entity_poly.pdbx_seq_one_letter_code
_entity_poly.pdbx_strand_id
1 'polypeptide(L)' 'MSAKAYKMVTNNPLLKERLGESVEVNFFEEDSHRDILERVRDFVHNGYRILTHPLAGSVK' A
#
# COMPACT_ATOMS: atom_id res chain seq x y z
N MET A 1 14.60 18.81 3.38
CA MET A 1 14.38 17.68 2.46
C MET A 1 12.99 17.14 2.73
N SER A 2 12.01 17.38 1.85
CA SER A 2 10.66 16.84 2.02
C SER A 2 10.69 15.37 1.62
N ALA A 3 10.71 14.46 2.59
CA ALA A 3 10.55 13.04 2.32
C ALA A 3 9.20 12.83 1.63
N LYS A 4 9.19 12.07 0.53
CA LYS A 4 7.95 11.74 -0.20
C LYS A 4 6.89 11.28 0.80
N ALA A 5 5.82 12.05 0.96
CA ALA A 5 4.86 11.93 2.07
C ALA A 5 3.86 10.76 1.92
N TYR A 6 4.11 9.84 0.98
CA TYR A 6 3.15 8.82 0.57
C TYR A 6 3.79 7.44 0.60
N LYS A 7 3.15 6.53 1.35
CA LYS A 7 3.53 5.12 1.46
C LYS A 7 2.49 4.27 0.73
N MET A 8 2.93 3.41 -0.16
CA MET A 8 2.09 2.41 -0.81
C MET A 8 2.33 1.04 -0.15
N VAL A 9 1.27 0.35 0.26
CA VAL A 9 1.34 -0.99 0.86
C VAL A 9 0.68 -1.96 -0.10
N THR A 10 1.41 -2.98 -0.56
CA THR A 10 0.91 -3.93 -1.58
C THR A 10 1.62 -5.28 -1.49
N ASN A 11 0.89 -6.36 -1.76
CA ASN A 11 1.46 -7.68 -2.05
C ASN A 11 1.47 -8.00 -3.56
N ASN A 12 1.02 -7.08 -4.41
CA ASN A 12 1.00 -7.25 -5.87
C ASN A 12 2.34 -6.81 -6.50
N PRO A 13 3.14 -7.72 -7.09
CA PRO A 13 4.45 -7.41 -7.67
C PRO A 13 4.38 -6.45 -8.85
N LEU A 14 3.28 -6.42 -9.60
CA LEU A 14 3.10 -5.53 -10.75
C LEU A 14 3.12 -4.04 -10.34
N LEU A 15 2.64 -3.73 -9.14
CA LEU A 15 2.66 -2.37 -8.61
C LEU A 15 4.05 -1.96 -8.15
N LYS A 16 4.83 -2.90 -7.61
CA LYS A 16 6.24 -2.66 -7.24
C LYS A 16 7.07 -2.31 -8.47
N GLU A 17 6.92 -3.07 -9.55
CA GLU A 17 7.65 -2.83 -10.80
C GLU A 17 7.26 -1.49 -11.45
N ARG A 18 5.97 -1.14 -11.44
CA ARG A 18 5.48 0.09 -12.09
C ARG A 18 5.71 1.36 -11.29
N LEU A 19 5.69 1.30 -9.95
CA LEU A 19 5.68 2.49 -9.09
C LEU A 19 6.90 2.61 -8.17
N GLY A 20 7.77 1.60 -8.10
CA GLY A 20 8.90 1.56 -7.17
C GLY A 20 9.90 2.72 -7.31
N GLU A 21 9.99 3.37 -8.47
CA GLU A 21 10.85 4.55 -8.69
C GLU A 21 10.19 5.86 -8.26
N SER A 22 8.85 5.92 -8.28
CA SER A 22 8.08 7.15 -8.05
C SER A 22 7.55 7.27 -6.63
N VAL A 23 7.22 6.16 -5.96
CA VAL A 23 6.60 6.11 -4.62
C VAL A 23 7.36 5.14 -3.72
N GLU A 24 7.37 5.39 -2.41
CA GLU A 24 7.85 4.40 -1.44
C GLU A 24 6.87 3.22 -1.40
N VAL A 25 7.28 2.08 -1.98
CA VAL A 25 6.47 0.86 -2.03
C VAL A 25 6.92 -0.11 -0.95
N ASN A 26 6.08 -0.31 0.06
CA ASN A 26 6.19 -1.37 1.05
C ASN A 26 5.58 -2.65 0.47
N PHE A 27 6.44 -3.49 -0.11
CA PHE A 27 6.06 -4.72 -0.77
C PHE A 27 6.17 -5.93 0.18
N PHE A 28 5.06 -6.64 0.36
CA PHE A 28 4.99 -7.83 1.21
C PHE A 28 4.42 -9.00 0.40
N GLU A 29 5.28 -9.76 -0.27
CA GLU A 29 4.89 -10.82 -1.22
C GLU A 29 4.13 -11.97 -0.54
N GLU A 30 4.58 -12.37 0.64
CA GLU A 30 4.04 -13.50 1.41
C GLU A 30 2.79 -13.14 2.22
N ASP A 31 2.46 -11.85 2.30
CA ASP A 31 1.29 -11.38 3.06
C ASP A 31 -0.01 -11.72 2.32
N SER A 32 -0.97 -12.29 3.06
CA SER A 32 -2.33 -12.41 2.57
C SER A 32 -2.97 -11.02 2.41
N HIS A 33 -4.11 -10.98 1.71
CA HIS A 33 -4.89 -9.75 1.61
C HIS A 33 -5.24 -9.16 2.99
N ARG A 34 -5.53 -10.02 3.97
CA ARG A 34 -5.83 -9.59 5.34
C ARG A 34 -4.61 -8.99 6.02
N ASP A 35 -3.44 -9.59 5.85
CA ASP A 35 -2.20 -9.09 6.47
C ASP A 35 -1.87 -7.68 5.96
N ILE A 36 -2.08 -7.43 4.66
CA ILE A 36 -1.98 -6.08 4.08
C ILE A 36 -2.93 -5.08 4.76
N LEU A 37 -4.18 -5.46 5.00
CA LEU A 37 -5.15 -4.60 5.70
C LEU A 37 -4.74 -4.33 7.15
N GLU A 38 -4.21 -5.33 7.85
CA GLU A 38 -3.71 -5.18 9.22
C GLU A 38 -2.51 -4.24 9.29
N ARG A 39 -1.56 -4.31 8.33
CA ARG A 39 -0.46 -3.33 8.22
C ARG A 39 -0.95 -1.93 7.95
N VAL A 40 -1.90 -1.76 7.03
CA VAL A 40 -2.50 -0.44 6.74
C VAL A 40 -3.18 0.12 7.97
N ARG A 41 -3.91 -0.70 8.73
CA ARG A 41 -4.51 -0.30 10.01
C ARG A 41 -3.45 0.20 10.99
N ASP A 42 -2.33 -0.50 11.12
CA ASP A 42 -1.25 -0.10 12.03
C ASP A 42 -0.63 1.25 11.62
N PHE A 43 -0.50 1.54 10.32
CA PHE A 43 -0.13 2.87 9.84
C PHE A 43 -1.18 3.93 10.23
N VAL A 44 -2.48 3.62 10.10
CA VAL A 44 -3.54 4.55 10.52
C VAL A 44 -3.47 4.85 12.02
N HIS A 45 -3.22 3.84 12.85
CA HIS A 45 -3.01 4.04 14.30
C HIS A 45 -1.77 4.90 14.60
N ASN A 46 -0.76 4.86 13.75
CA ASN A 46 0.42 5.72 13.82
C ASN A 46 0.20 7.14 13.23
N GLY A 47 -1.04 7.51 12.91
CA GLY A 47 -1.42 8.85 12.45
C GLY A 47 -1.40 9.04 10.93
N TYR A 48 -1.21 7.99 10.14
CA TYR A 48 -1.32 8.07 8.69
C TYR A 48 -2.79 8.12 8.24
N ARG A 49 -3.03 8.67 7.04
CA ARG A 49 -4.35 8.73 6.42
C ARG A 49 -4.38 7.89 5.14
N ILE A 50 -5.44 7.11 4.96
CA ILE A 50 -5.69 6.38 3.72
C ILE A 50 -6.12 7.37 2.65
N LEU A 51 -5.39 7.44 1.54
CA LEU A 51 -5.70 8.32 0.41
C LEU A 51 -6.53 7.62 -0.66
N THR A 52 -6.21 6.36 -0.93
CA THR A 52 -6.89 5.52 -1.90
C THR A 52 -6.79 4.07 -1.47
N HIS A 53 -7.81 3.29 -1.79
CA HIS A 53 -7.78 1.84 -1.71
C HIS A 53 -8.41 1.33 -3.02
N PRO A 54 -7.72 0.48 -3.80
CA PRO A 54 -8.28 -0.05 -5.02
C PRO A 54 -9.62 -0.71 -4.71
N LEU A 55 -10.64 -0.38 -5.50
CA LEU A 55 -11.96 -0.95 -5.31
C LEU A 55 -11.84 -2.48 -5.49
N ALA A 56 -12.00 -3.25 -4.42
CA ALA A 56 -11.96 -4.71 -4.45
C ALA A 56 -13.21 -5.33 -5.12
N GLY A 57 -14.00 -4.51 -5.82
CA GLY A 57 -15.17 -4.95 -6.57
C GLY A 57 -14.75 -5.31 -7.98
N SER A 58 -14.95 -6.57 -8.36
CA SER A 58 -15.23 -6.91 -9.75
C SER A 58 -16.49 -6.13 -10.14
N VAL A 59 -16.31 -4.93 -10.72
CA VAL A 59 -17.38 -4.25 -11.42
C VAL A 59 -17.61 -5.09 -12.67
N LYS A 60 -18.74 -5.80 -12.68
CA LYS A 60 -19.16 -6.70 -13.75
C LYS A 60 -19.92 -5.91 -14.82
#